data_AF-A0A1V6KBB2-F1
#
_entry.id   AF-A0A1V6KBB2-F1
#
_cell.length_a   1.000
_cell.length_b   1.000
_cell.length_c   1.000
_cell.angle_alpha   90.00
_cell.angle_beta   90.00
_cell.angle_gamma   90.00
#
_symmetry.space_group_name_H-M   'P 1'
#
loop_
_entity.id
_entity.type
_entity.pdbx_description
1 polymer ?
#
loop_
_entity_poly.entity_id
_entity_poly.type
_entity_poly.pdbx_seq_one_letter_code
_entity_poly.pdbx_strand_id
1 'polypeptide(L)'
;MEVAALSHGHSDHTGGMAKLTAMTGRTGLPLVVHPAAFQSPRYLKFSEEFKVYFPPFSRDMVRQAGLTIIEAEEPYPMLDGTVLFLGGIPHTTDFEKGWPLPHSRKDGKESWDAIEDDSFIVMHLKDKGLVILSGCAHAGIVNTVQYAVKTTGIDRIHAVMGGFHLSGPFFEPLIDRTTKELQKMNPAYVIPTHCTGRKAIMEMEKQMPQQFILNMAGTKLTFQ
;
A
#
# COMPACT_ATOMS: atom_id res chain seq x y z
N MET A 1 18.87 4.33 7.47
CA MET A 1 17.78 4.74 6.57
C MET A 1 18.33 5.70 5.54
N GLU A 2 18.24 5.35 4.26
CA GLU A 2 18.76 6.16 3.14
C GLU A 2 17.62 6.81 2.33
N VAL A 3 16.47 6.15 2.27
CA VAL A 3 15.22 6.64 1.66
C VAL A 3 14.04 6.10 2.46
N ALA A 4 12.91 6.81 2.42
CA ALA A 4 11.61 6.34 2.88
C ALA A 4 10.61 6.40 1.71
N ALA A 5 9.62 5.52 1.71
CA ALA A 5 8.49 5.56 0.80
C ALA A 5 7.20 5.58 1.62
N LEU A 6 6.23 6.40 1.22
CA LEU A 6 4.91 6.44 1.85
C LEU A 6 3.90 5.71 0.98
N SER A 7 3.21 4.72 1.57
CA SER A 7 2.18 3.97 0.85
C SER A 7 0.90 4.74 0.58
N HIS A 8 0.46 5.62 1.49
CA HIS A 8 -0.67 6.55 1.32
C HIS A 8 -0.77 7.50 2.53
N GLY A 9 -1.61 8.53 2.44
CA GLY A 9 -1.72 9.63 3.39
C GLY A 9 -2.52 9.38 4.68
N HIS A 10 -2.92 8.14 5.00
CA HIS A 10 -3.65 7.89 6.25
C HIS A 10 -2.74 7.98 7.49
N SER A 11 -3.33 8.36 8.62
CA SER A 11 -2.58 8.72 9.84
C SER A 11 -1.78 7.57 10.44
N ASP A 12 -2.24 6.33 10.29
CA ASP A 12 -1.55 5.11 10.70
C ASP A 12 -0.30 4.80 9.85
N HIS A 13 -0.17 5.42 8.68
CA HIS A 13 1.01 5.32 7.81
C HIS A 13 1.93 6.55 7.88
N THR A 14 1.43 7.70 8.36
CA THR A 14 2.20 8.96 8.42
C THR A 14 2.69 9.33 9.82
N GLY A 15 2.06 8.81 10.88
CA GLY A 15 2.27 9.26 12.26
C GLY A 15 3.68 9.04 12.84
N GLY A 16 4.46 8.12 12.26
CA GLY A 16 5.80 7.77 12.77
C GLY A 16 6.95 8.67 12.30
N MET A 17 6.75 9.53 11.30
CA MET A 17 7.86 10.18 10.57
C MET A 17 8.76 11.05 11.46
N ALA A 18 8.17 11.95 12.26
CA ALA A 18 8.95 12.84 13.13
C ALA A 18 9.71 12.07 14.21
N LYS A 19 9.13 10.97 14.73
CA LYS A 19 9.80 10.14 15.73
C LYS A 19 10.94 9.34 15.10
N LEU A 20 10.75 8.86 13.88
CA LEU A 20 11.75 8.11 13.11
C LEU A 20 13.01 8.94 12.85
N THR A 21 12.88 10.17 12.39
CA THR A 21 14.03 11.07 12.16
C THR A 21 14.72 11.44 13.47
N ALA A 22 13.95 11.72 14.53
CA ALA A 22 14.51 11.98 15.86
C ALA A 22 15.30 10.79 16.43
N MET A 23 14.78 9.56 16.28
CA MET A 23 15.45 8.34 16.77
C MET A 23 16.70 7.97 15.96
N THR A 24 16.71 8.26 14.66
CA THR A 24 17.83 7.91 13.78
C THR A 24 18.90 9.00 13.72
N GLY A 25 18.57 10.22 14.17
CA GLY A 25 19.43 11.41 14.04
C GLY A 25 19.64 11.85 12.59
N ARG A 26 18.93 11.26 11.63
CA ARG A 26 19.07 11.55 10.20
C ARG A 26 18.02 12.55 9.76
N THR A 27 18.46 13.60 9.08
CA THR A 27 17.62 14.62 8.44
C THR A 27 17.97 14.71 6.96
N GLY A 28 17.11 15.37 6.18
CA GLY A 28 17.27 15.52 4.73
C GLY A 28 17.00 14.24 3.94
N LEU A 29 16.56 13.16 4.59
CA LEU A 29 16.28 11.90 3.93
C LEU A 29 15.09 12.05 2.95
N PRO A 30 15.20 11.52 1.73
CA PRO A 30 14.11 11.56 0.76
C PRO A 30 12.95 10.67 1.22
N LEU A 31 11.74 11.25 1.17
CA LEU A 31 10.47 10.56 1.25
C LEU A 31 9.84 10.56 -0.15
N VAL A 32 9.79 9.40 -0.78
CA VAL A 32 9.03 9.19 -2.03
C VAL A 32 7.56 9.00 -1.68
N VAL A 33 6.69 9.77 -2.32
CA VAL A 33 5.26 9.82 -1.99
C VAL A 33 4.45 10.19 -3.22
N HIS A 34 3.24 9.64 -3.34
CA HIS A 34 2.30 10.10 -4.37
C HIS A 34 1.71 11.47 -3.97
N PRO A 35 1.67 12.48 -4.86
CA PRO A 35 1.24 13.84 -4.49
C PRO A 35 -0.20 13.92 -3.97
N ALA A 36 -1.08 12.99 -4.40
CA ALA A 36 -2.44 12.90 -3.87
C ALA A 36 -2.49 12.58 -2.36
N ALA A 37 -1.41 12.10 -1.74
CA ALA A 37 -1.34 11.89 -0.29
C ALA A 37 -1.52 13.18 0.51
N PHE A 38 -1.25 14.33 -0.11
CA PHE A 38 -1.43 15.66 0.47
C PHE A 38 -2.82 16.26 0.22
N GLN A 39 -3.72 15.52 -0.44
CA GLN A 39 -5.08 15.96 -0.71
C GLN A 39 -5.87 16.08 0.59
N SER A 40 -6.53 17.22 0.76
CA SER A 40 -7.31 17.53 1.96
C SER A 40 -8.40 18.55 1.63
N PRO A 41 -9.58 18.47 2.26
CA PRO A 41 -10.00 17.43 3.20
C PRO A 41 -10.36 16.12 2.49
N ARG A 42 -10.09 15.01 3.19
CA ARG A 42 -10.59 13.66 2.88
C ARG A 42 -11.44 13.16 4.05
N TYR A 43 -12.48 12.40 3.76
CA TYR A 43 -13.41 11.88 4.77
C TYR A 43 -14.13 10.62 4.32
N LEU A 44 -14.57 9.81 5.27
CA LEU A 44 -15.57 8.78 5.03
C LEU A 44 -16.96 9.41 5.04
N LYS A 45 -17.72 9.17 3.97
CA LYS A 45 -19.10 9.65 3.83
C LYS A 45 -20.07 8.48 4.00
N PHE A 46 -20.80 8.46 5.11
CA PHE A 46 -21.85 7.47 5.38
C PHE A 46 -23.24 8.00 4.99
N SER A 47 -23.46 9.32 5.14
CA SER A 47 -24.59 10.07 4.58
C SER A 47 -24.15 11.53 4.30
N GLU A 48 -25.04 12.40 3.82
CA GLU A 48 -24.71 13.83 3.70
C GLU A 48 -24.48 14.50 5.05
N GLU A 49 -25.15 14.02 6.09
CA GLU A 49 -25.14 14.55 7.45
C GLU A 49 -24.05 13.89 8.31
N PHE A 50 -23.61 12.68 7.96
CA PHE A 50 -22.60 11.93 8.72
C PHE A 50 -21.34 11.69 7.90
N LYS A 51 -20.33 12.54 8.17
CA LYS A 51 -19.00 12.52 7.55
C LYS A 51 -17.93 12.41 8.64
N VAL A 52 -16.97 11.51 8.47
CA VAL A 52 -15.83 11.33 9.39
C VAL A 52 -14.55 11.77 8.69
N TYR A 53 -13.96 12.86 9.14
CA TYR A 53 -12.79 13.46 8.49
C TYR A 53 -11.49 12.76 8.87
N PHE A 54 -10.66 12.50 7.86
CA PHE A 54 -9.30 12.04 8.08
C PHE A 54 -8.41 13.21 8.52
N PRO A 55 -7.45 12.98 9.44
CA PRO A 55 -6.43 13.96 9.75
C PRO A 55 -5.67 14.37 8.47
N PRO A 56 -5.39 15.66 8.28
CA PRO A 56 -4.64 16.11 7.12
C PRO A 56 -3.18 15.62 7.21
N PHE A 57 -2.59 15.36 6.05
CA PHE A 57 -1.15 15.18 5.89
C PHE A 57 -0.66 16.25 4.91
N SER A 58 0.34 17.04 5.30
CA SER A 58 0.81 18.18 4.50
C SER A 58 2.30 18.08 4.19
N ARG A 59 2.72 18.75 3.11
CA ARG A 59 4.14 18.90 2.76
C ARG A 59 4.94 19.53 3.90
N ASP A 60 4.33 20.45 4.66
CA ASP A 60 4.99 21.09 5.79
C ASP A 60 5.20 20.12 6.96
N MET A 61 4.29 19.18 7.21
CA MET A 61 4.49 18.13 8.21
C MET A 61 5.71 17.27 7.86
N VAL A 62 5.92 16.95 6.58
CA VAL A 62 7.10 16.20 6.12
C VAL A 62 8.39 16.99 6.33
N ARG A 63 8.39 18.28 5.97
CA ARG A 63 9.55 19.17 6.17
C ARG A 63 9.87 19.35 7.64
N GLN A 64 8.85 19.52 8.49
CA GLN A 64 8.98 19.63 9.95
C GLN A 64 9.49 18.33 10.57
N ALA A 65 9.13 17.17 10.00
CA ALA A 65 9.72 15.89 10.37
C ALA A 65 11.19 15.75 9.93
N GLY A 66 11.77 16.72 9.20
CA GLY A 66 13.17 16.71 8.78
C GLY A 66 13.44 15.86 7.54
N LEU A 67 12.40 15.58 6.74
CA LEU A 67 12.50 14.82 5.48
C LEU A 67 12.42 15.76 4.26
N THR A 68 12.98 15.32 3.13
CA THR A 68 12.79 15.95 1.82
C THR A 68 11.71 15.21 1.05
N ILE A 69 10.95 15.90 0.20
CA ILE A 69 9.82 15.31 -0.53
C ILE A 69 10.26 15.01 -1.96
N ILE A 70 9.97 13.79 -2.41
CA ILE A 70 10.00 13.39 -3.82
C ILE A 70 8.58 12.95 -4.20
N GLU A 71 7.93 13.72 -5.06
CA GLU A 71 6.57 13.40 -5.52
C GLU A 71 6.63 12.53 -6.77
N ALA A 72 5.95 11.38 -6.75
CA ALA A 72 5.91 10.44 -7.85
C ALA A 72 4.48 9.91 -8.06
N GLU A 73 3.86 10.29 -9.18
CA GLU A 73 2.57 9.73 -9.61
C GLU A 73 2.73 8.39 -10.31
N GLU A 74 3.87 8.23 -10.99
CA GLU A 74 4.23 7.08 -11.82
C GLU A 74 5.38 6.29 -11.18
N PRO A 75 5.72 5.08 -11.69
CA PRO A 75 6.80 4.28 -11.16
C PRO A 75 8.12 5.06 -11.04
N TYR A 76 8.71 5.07 -9.85
CA TYR A 76 9.90 5.84 -9.51
C TYR A 76 11.00 4.94 -8.92
N PRO A 77 12.18 4.83 -9.57
CA PRO A 77 13.27 4.02 -9.06
C PRO A 77 13.93 4.69 -7.86
N MET A 78 14.17 3.90 -6.82
CA MET A 78 14.88 4.27 -5.60
C MET A 78 16.11 3.39 -5.43
N LEU A 79 17.09 3.86 -4.64
CA LEU A 79 18.31 3.10 -4.30
C LEU A 79 18.98 2.51 -5.56
N ASP A 80 19.32 3.39 -6.51
CA ASP A 80 19.96 3.03 -7.78
C ASP A 80 19.19 1.97 -8.59
N GLY A 81 17.86 1.97 -8.48
CA GLY A 81 16.97 1.06 -9.21
C GLY A 81 16.78 -0.31 -8.56
N THR A 82 17.31 -0.53 -7.35
CA THR A 82 17.10 -1.79 -6.62
C THR A 82 15.73 -1.90 -5.98
N VAL A 83 15.07 -0.76 -5.73
CA VAL A 83 13.70 -0.69 -5.21
C VAL A 83 12.88 0.22 -6.13
N LEU A 84 11.68 -0.20 -6.48
CA LEU A 84 10.75 0.58 -7.31
C LEU A 84 9.55 0.99 -6.48
N PHE A 85 9.28 2.29 -6.38
CA PHE A 85 7.98 2.81 -5.94
C PHE A 85 7.02 2.77 -7.12
N LEU A 86 5.80 2.25 -6.97
CA LEU A 86 4.91 2.04 -8.12
C LEU A 86 4.13 3.28 -8.57
N GLY A 87 4.00 4.31 -7.73
CA GLY A 87 3.04 5.39 -8.00
C GLY A 87 1.60 4.91 -7.79
N GLY A 88 0.64 5.57 -8.44
CA GLY A 88 -0.78 5.22 -8.36
C GLY A 88 -1.09 3.88 -9.03
N ILE A 89 -1.93 3.05 -8.40
CA ILE A 89 -2.30 1.72 -8.91
C ILE A 89 -3.60 1.77 -9.72
N PRO A 90 -3.59 1.37 -11.01
CA PRO A 90 -4.81 1.33 -11.82
C PRO A 90 -5.76 0.21 -11.38
N HIS A 91 -7.07 0.50 -11.37
CA HIS A 91 -8.11 -0.51 -11.08
C HIS A 91 -8.45 -1.34 -12.33
N THR A 92 -7.69 -2.42 -12.58
CA THR A 92 -7.80 -3.23 -13.82
C THR A 92 -8.76 -4.40 -13.72
N THR A 93 -9.02 -4.92 -12.51
CA THR A 93 -9.92 -6.05 -12.32
C THR A 93 -11.39 -5.61 -12.28
N ASP A 94 -12.30 -6.56 -12.48
CA ASP A 94 -13.75 -6.37 -12.38
C ASP A 94 -14.28 -6.38 -10.94
N PHE A 95 -13.46 -6.72 -9.93
CA PHE A 95 -13.90 -6.88 -8.54
C PHE A 95 -13.17 -5.99 -7.52
N GLU A 96 -11.90 -5.63 -7.73
CA GLU A 96 -11.21 -4.65 -6.87
C GLU A 96 -11.46 -3.25 -7.42
N LYS A 97 -12.57 -2.63 -6.99
CA LYS A 97 -13.03 -1.33 -7.49
C LYS A 97 -12.69 -0.14 -6.57
N GLY A 98 -12.00 -0.38 -5.47
CA GLY A 98 -11.70 0.62 -4.44
C GLY A 98 -12.78 0.69 -3.35
N TRP A 99 -12.53 1.54 -2.35
CA TRP A 99 -13.44 1.73 -1.22
C TRP A 99 -14.55 2.73 -1.61
N PRO A 100 -15.85 2.39 -1.51
CA PRO A 100 -16.92 3.33 -1.87
C PRO A 100 -17.14 4.53 -0.92
N LEU A 101 -16.63 4.48 0.31
CA LEU A 101 -16.92 5.51 1.33
C LEU A 101 -16.03 6.76 1.30
N PRO A 102 -14.71 6.67 1.02
CA PRO A 102 -13.84 7.83 0.96
C PRO A 102 -14.30 8.85 -0.08
N HIS A 103 -14.32 10.11 0.34
CA HIS A 103 -14.59 11.27 -0.49
C HIS A 103 -13.57 12.33 -0.16
N SER A 104 -13.36 13.22 -1.13
CA SER A 104 -12.49 14.37 -0.99
C SER A 104 -13.19 15.62 -1.51
N ARG A 105 -12.66 16.78 -1.14
CA ARG A 105 -13.14 18.07 -1.67
C ARG A 105 -11.99 18.84 -2.30
N LYS A 106 -12.17 19.27 -3.54
CA LYS A 106 -11.24 20.13 -4.28
C LYS A 106 -12.02 21.27 -4.91
N ASP A 107 -11.56 22.51 -4.72
CA ASP A 107 -12.19 23.72 -5.27
C ASP A 107 -13.70 23.82 -4.97
N GLY A 108 -14.10 23.43 -3.75
CA GLY A 108 -15.49 23.42 -3.30
C GLY A 108 -16.33 22.25 -3.83
N LYS A 109 -15.81 21.43 -4.75
CA LYS A 109 -16.50 20.27 -5.31
C LYS A 109 -16.13 19.00 -4.55
N GLU A 110 -17.14 18.27 -4.09
CA GLU A 110 -16.98 16.94 -3.51
C GLU A 110 -16.93 15.88 -4.63
N SER A 111 -16.04 14.92 -4.50
CA SER A 111 -15.96 13.73 -5.35
C SER A 111 -15.60 12.51 -4.53
N TRP A 112 -15.99 11.33 -5.04
CA TRP A 112 -15.46 10.06 -4.54
C TRP A 112 -13.92 10.09 -4.59
N ASP A 113 -13.30 9.51 -3.57
CA ASP A 113 -11.85 9.41 -3.46
C ASP A 113 -11.43 7.96 -3.67
N ALA A 114 -10.75 7.71 -4.80
CA ALA A 114 -10.21 6.39 -5.12
C ALA A 114 -8.98 6.03 -4.27
N ILE A 115 -8.46 6.96 -3.46
CA ILE A 115 -7.18 6.86 -2.75
C ILE A 115 -6.06 6.64 -3.79
N GLU A 116 -5.96 7.58 -4.74
CA GLU A 116 -5.00 7.53 -5.85
C GLU A 116 -3.54 7.50 -5.38
N ASP A 117 -3.29 7.90 -4.14
CA ASP A 117 -2.00 7.84 -3.48
C ASP A 117 -1.61 6.47 -2.94
N ASP A 118 -2.49 5.47 -3.01
CA ASP A 118 -2.18 4.09 -2.64
C ASP A 118 -1.06 3.55 -3.54
N SER A 119 0.09 3.30 -2.93
CA SER A 119 1.31 2.88 -3.58
C SER A 119 2.10 1.87 -2.75
N PHE A 120 3.06 1.26 -3.42
CA PHE A 120 3.76 0.05 -3.01
C PHE A 120 5.21 0.14 -3.43
N ILE A 121 6.04 -0.68 -2.79
CA ILE A 121 7.41 -0.88 -3.25
C ILE A 121 7.62 -2.30 -3.75
N VAL A 122 8.43 -2.41 -4.80
CA VAL A 122 8.78 -3.67 -5.45
C VAL A 122 10.29 -3.81 -5.48
N MET A 123 10.77 -5.01 -5.17
CA MET A 123 12.18 -5.39 -5.27
C MET A 123 12.30 -6.63 -6.14
N HIS A 124 13.29 -6.67 -7.04
CA HIS A 124 13.60 -7.87 -7.80
C HIS A 124 14.72 -8.64 -7.11
N LEU A 125 14.39 -9.81 -6.58
CA LEU A 125 15.39 -10.75 -6.08
C LEU A 125 15.91 -11.61 -7.22
N LYS A 126 17.22 -11.53 -7.45
CA LYS A 126 17.91 -12.28 -8.50
C LYS A 126 17.53 -13.77 -8.43
N ASP A 127 17.17 -14.34 -9.57
CA ASP A 127 16.80 -15.75 -9.73
C ASP A 127 15.56 -16.23 -8.94
N LYS A 128 14.84 -15.32 -8.27
CA LYS A 128 13.67 -15.61 -7.42
C LYS A 128 12.40 -14.88 -7.83
N GLY A 129 12.53 -13.68 -8.39
CA GLY A 129 11.40 -12.86 -8.81
C GLY A 129 11.08 -11.72 -7.85
N LEU A 130 9.86 -11.20 -7.93
CA LEU A 130 9.45 -9.97 -7.26
C LEU A 130 9.09 -10.17 -5.78
N VAL A 131 9.57 -9.28 -4.93
CA VAL A 131 9.03 -9.03 -3.58
C VAL A 131 8.20 -7.75 -3.67
N ILE A 132 6.90 -7.87 -3.41
CA ILE A 132 5.93 -6.79 -3.49
C ILE A 132 5.46 -6.49 -2.06
N LEU A 133 5.74 -5.27 -1.57
CA LEU A 133 5.38 -4.81 -0.23
C LEU A 133 4.29 -3.74 -0.30
N SER A 134 3.14 -4.03 0.31
CA SER A 134 1.98 -3.16 0.42
C SER A 134 1.86 -2.42 1.75
N GLY A 135 1.27 -1.22 1.67
CA GLY A 135 0.71 -0.53 2.83
C GLY A 135 -0.65 -1.14 3.20
N CYS A 136 -1.72 -0.64 2.58
CA CYS A 136 -3.08 -1.16 2.77
C CYS A 136 -3.67 -1.84 1.53
N ALA A 137 -3.27 -1.45 0.32
CA ALA A 137 -3.88 -1.93 -0.91
C ALA A 137 -5.36 -1.55 -1.08
N HIS A 138 -5.65 -0.26 -0.93
CA HIS A 138 -6.95 0.33 -1.24
C HIS A 138 -7.34 0.14 -2.70
N ALA A 139 -6.37 0.16 -3.61
CA ALA A 139 -6.57 -0.13 -5.02
C ALA A 139 -6.78 -1.63 -5.31
N GLY A 140 -6.58 -2.50 -4.32
CA GLY A 140 -6.68 -3.94 -4.44
C GLY A 140 -5.33 -4.63 -4.65
N ILE A 141 -5.11 -5.75 -3.95
CA ILE A 141 -3.84 -6.46 -3.98
C ILE A 141 -3.62 -7.17 -5.32
N VAL A 142 -4.67 -7.62 -6.00
CA VAL A 142 -4.58 -8.28 -7.30
C VAL A 142 -4.24 -7.26 -8.40
N ASN A 143 -4.90 -6.10 -8.40
CA ASN A 143 -4.56 -4.96 -9.27
C ASN A 143 -3.08 -4.57 -9.09
N THR A 144 -2.63 -4.49 -7.83
CA THR A 144 -1.25 -4.15 -7.49
C THR A 144 -0.25 -5.16 -8.06
N VAL A 145 -0.46 -6.46 -7.85
CA VAL A 145 0.45 -7.49 -8.32
C VAL A 145 0.50 -7.50 -9.85
N GLN A 146 -0.64 -7.35 -10.53
CA GLN A 146 -0.70 -7.21 -11.99
C GLN A 146 0.09 -6.00 -12.47
N TYR A 147 -0.05 -4.86 -11.80
CA TYR A 147 0.68 -3.65 -12.15
C TYR A 147 2.19 -3.79 -11.93
N ALA A 148 2.62 -4.38 -10.81
CA ALA A 148 4.03 -4.67 -10.54
C ALA A 148 4.66 -5.57 -11.63
N VAL A 149 3.97 -6.65 -12.03
CA VAL A 149 4.41 -7.54 -13.11
C VAL A 149 4.51 -6.78 -14.43
N LYS A 150 3.48 -5.99 -14.79
CA LYS A 150 3.46 -5.20 -16.03
C LYS A 150 4.59 -4.17 -16.06
N THR A 151 4.81 -3.46 -14.97
CA THR A 151 5.80 -2.37 -14.88
C THR A 151 7.23 -2.89 -14.89
N THR A 152 7.49 -4.04 -14.26
CA THR A 152 8.84 -4.62 -14.20
C THR A 152 9.15 -5.56 -15.36
N GLY A 153 8.12 -6.09 -16.04
CA GLY A 153 8.27 -7.14 -17.05
C GLY A 153 8.64 -8.51 -16.46
N ILE A 154 8.55 -8.68 -15.13
CA ILE A 154 8.91 -9.90 -14.40
C ILE A 154 7.63 -10.57 -13.91
N ASP A 155 7.35 -11.77 -14.40
CA ASP A 155 6.16 -12.55 -14.08
C ASP A 155 6.32 -13.43 -12.83
N ARG A 156 7.56 -13.79 -12.48
CA ARG A 156 7.85 -14.59 -11.30
C ARG A 156 7.72 -13.75 -10.03
N ILE A 157 6.83 -14.18 -9.13
CA ILE A 157 6.60 -13.51 -7.84
C ILE A 157 7.20 -14.35 -6.72
N HIS A 158 8.10 -13.76 -5.95
CA HIS A 158 8.67 -14.39 -4.77
C HIS A 158 7.80 -14.18 -3.52
N ALA A 159 7.41 -12.95 -3.23
CA ALA A 159 6.60 -12.65 -2.05
C ALA A 159 5.62 -11.51 -2.30
N VAL A 160 4.40 -11.66 -1.78
CA VAL A 160 3.39 -10.59 -1.67
C VAL A 160 3.12 -10.38 -0.19
N MET A 161 3.46 -9.22 0.35
CA MET A 161 3.42 -8.95 1.78
C MET A 161 2.89 -7.55 2.13
N GLY A 162 2.26 -7.41 3.30
CA GLY A 162 1.71 -6.12 3.76
C GLY A 162 0.21 -6.20 4.03
N GLY A 163 -0.47 -5.05 4.09
CA GLY A 163 -1.93 -4.98 4.25
C GLY A 163 -2.65 -5.12 2.91
N PHE A 164 -3.77 -5.85 2.90
CA PHE A 164 -4.57 -6.13 1.70
C PHE A 164 -6.00 -5.54 1.75
N HIS A 165 -6.34 -4.82 2.82
CA HIS A 165 -7.64 -4.14 3.03
C HIS A 165 -8.88 -5.03 2.83
N LEU A 166 -8.85 -6.27 3.30
CA LEU A 166 -9.93 -7.26 3.13
C LEU A 166 -10.89 -7.36 4.34
N SER A 167 -10.84 -6.38 5.25
CA SER A 167 -11.70 -6.37 6.45
C SER A 167 -13.00 -5.59 6.24
N GLY A 168 -14.08 -6.04 6.86
CA GLY A 168 -15.36 -5.32 6.90
C GLY A 168 -16.28 -5.61 5.71
N PRO A 169 -17.51 -5.08 5.74
CA PRO A 169 -18.62 -5.56 4.91
C PRO A 169 -18.43 -5.33 3.40
N PHE A 170 -17.65 -4.34 3.01
CA PHE A 170 -17.37 -4.05 1.59
C PHE A 170 -16.32 -4.99 0.98
N PHE A 171 -15.41 -5.52 1.80
CA PHE A 171 -14.23 -6.24 1.31
C PHE A 171 -14.23 -7.72 1.67
N GLU A 172 -14.86 -8.12 2.79
CA GLU A 172 -14.99 -9.54 3.15
C GLU A 172 -15.61 -10.40 2.03
N PRO A 173 -16.61 -9.94 1.25
CA PRO A 173 -17.12 -10.71 0.11
C PRO A 173 -16.09 -10.97 -1.00
N LEU A 174 -14.99 -10.20 -1.05
CA LEU A 174 -13.93 -10.33 -2.05
C LEU A 174 -12.88 -11.37 -1.66
N ILE A 175 -12.82 -11.81 -0.39
CA ILE A 175 -11.73 -12.65 0.16
C ILE A 175 -11.47 -13.90 -0.69
N ASP A 176 -12.50 -14.68 -1.00
CA ASP A 176 -12.34 -15.92 -1.76
C ASP A 176 -11.81 -15.66 -3.17
N ARG A 177 -12.33 -14.61 -3.83
CA ARG A 177 -11.90 -14.23 -5.17
C ARG A 177 -10.47 -13.72 -5.17
N THR A 178 -10.12 -12.80 -4.27
CA THR A 178 -8.74 -12.31 -4.09
C THR A 178 -7.76 -13.45 -3.83
N THR A 179 -8.12 -14.39 -2.94
CA THR A 179 -7.27 -15.55 -2.61
C THR A 179 -7.05 -16.45 -3.83
N LYS A 180 -8.10 -16.73 -4.61
CA LYS A 180 -8.00 -17.53 -5.85
C LYS A 180 -7.15 -16.84 -6.92
N GLU A 181 -7.24 -15.52 -7.07
CA GLU A 181 -6.38 -14.80 -8.01
C GLU A 181 -4.92 -14.80 -7.56
N LEU A 182 -4.64 -14.64 -6.25
CA LEU A 182 -3.29 -14.79 -5.71
C LEU A 182 -2.74 -16.22 -5.92
N GLN A 183 -3.57 -17.26 -5.77
CA GLN A 183 -3.18 -18.64 -6.11
C GLN A 183 -2.79 -18.79 -7.58
N LYS A 184 -3.56 -18.20 -8.51
CA LYS A 184 -3.25 -18.23 -9.95
C LYS A 184 -1.94 -17.52 -10.28
N MET A 185 -1.66 -16.42 -9.57
CA MET A 185 -0.38 -15.69 -9.68
C MET A 185 0.80 -16.49 -9.10
N ASN A 186 0.53 -17.50 -8.28
CA ASN A 186 1.49 -18.46 -7.74
C ASN A 186 2.75 -17.82 -7.12
N PRO A 187 2.61 -16.87 -6.17
CA PRO A 187 3.75 -16.35 -5.45
C PRO A 187 4.37 -17.46 -4.58
N ALA A 188 5.69 -17.43 -4.38
CA ALA A 188 6.32 -18.37 -3.45
C ALA A 188 5.83 -18.15 -2.00
N TYR A 189 5.56 -16.90 -1.62
CA TYR A 189 5.06 -16.53 -0.30
C TYR A 189 3.94 -15.47 -0.32
N VAL A 190 2.95 -15.62 0.56
CA VAL A 190 1.90 -14.63 0.84
C VAL A 190 1.90 -14.31 2.34
N ILE A 191 2.06 -13.02 2.68
CA ILE A 191 2.37 -12.58 4.05
C ILE A 191 1.43 -11.41 4.43
N PRO A 192 0.15 -11.69 4.68
CA PRO A 192 -0.85 -10.67 5.01
C PRO A 192 -0.64 -10.09 6.41
N THR A 193 -0.88 -8.78 6.57
CA THR A 193 -0.75 -8.04 7.84
C THR A 193 -1.78 -6.91 7.97
N HIS A 194 -1.72 -6.16 9.08
CA HIS A 194 -2.44 -4.89 9.26
C HIS A 194 -3.95 -4.99 8.96
N CYS A 195 -4.42 -4.30 7.92
CA CYS A 195 -5.81 -4.17 7.53
C CYS A 195 -6.39 -5.40 6.80
N THR A 196 -5.59 -6.44 6.51
CA THR A 196 -6.08 -7.65 5.81
C THR A 196 -7.21 -8.32 6.60
N GLY A 197 -7.12 -8.36 7.93
CA GLY A 197 -8.18 -8.88 8.79
C GLY A 197 -8.15 -10.39 8.97
N ARG A 198 -8.67 -10.82 10.12
CA ARG A 198 -8.57 -12.22 10.57
C ARG A 198 -9.22 -13.21 9.61
N LYS A 199 -10.41 -12.89 9.06
CA LYS A 199 -11.11 -13.79 8.14
C LYS A 199 -10.31 -14.04 6.86
N ALA A 200 -9.75 -12.97 6.29
CA ALA A 200 -8.92 -13.07 5.09
C ALA A 200 -7.62 -13.82 5.37
N ILE A 201 -6.94 -13.54 6.49
CA ILE A 201 -5.74 -14.25 6.91
C ILE A 201 -6.01 -15.77 7.03
N MET A 202 -7.10 -16.16 7.71
CA MET A 202 -7.46 -17.57 7.87
C MET A 202 -7.81 -18.25 6.55
N GLU A 203 -8.50 -17.56 5.63
CA GLU A 203 -8.83 -18.14 4.33
C GLU A 203 -7.58 -18.30 3.45
N MET A 204 -6.65 -17.33 3.47
CA MET A 204 -5.38 -17.42 2.76
C MET A 204 -4.50 -18.53 3.32
N GLU A 205 -4.40 -18.66 4.65
CA GLU A 205 -3.67 -19.76 5.30
C GLU A 205 -4.26 -21.12 4.91
N LYS A 206 -5.60 -21.24 4.90
CA LYS A 206 -6.30 -22.47 4.52
C LYS A 206 -6.12 -22.84 3.05
N GLN A 207 -6.19 -21.87 2.14
CA GLN A 207 -6.12 -22.12 0.69
C GLN A 207 -4.68 -22.15 0.15
N MET A 208 -3.72 -21.52 0.83
CA MET A 208 -2.30 -21.43 0.42
C MET A 208 -1.33 -21.84 1.54
N PRO A 209 -1.50 -23.00 2.20
CA PRO A 209 -0.77 -23.31 3.43
C PRO A 209 0.75 -23.45 3.24
N GLN A 210 1.23 -23.74 2.04
CA GLN A 210 2.66 -23.83 1.74
C GLN A 210 3.30 -22.47 1.44
N GLN A 211 2.51 -21.51 0.95
CA GLN A 211 2.94 -20.15 0.63
C GLN A 211 2.73 -19.18 1.79
N PHE A 212 1.78 -19.47 2.68
CA PHE A 212 1.41 -18.57 3.76
C PHE A 212 2.50 -18.45 4.82
N ILE A 213 2.81 -17.21 5.22
CA ILE A 213 3.64 -16.91 6.38
C ILE A 213 2.88 -15.94 7.30
N LEU A 214 2.73 -16.32 8.57
CA LEU A 214 2.21 -15.42 9.59
C LEU A 214 3.28 -14.37 9.94
N ASN A 215 2.89 -13.09 9.89
CA ASN A 215 3.77 -11.98 10.25
C ASN A 215 3.21 -11.19 11.45
N MET A 216 4.11 -10.79 12.34
CA MET A 216 3.83 -10.07 13.58
C MET A 216 4.93 -9.02 13.83
N ALA A 217 4.66 -8.06 14.71
CA ALA A 217 5.68 -7.12 15.13
C ALA A 217 6.89 -7.86 15.71
N GLY A 218 8.10 -7.54 15.23
CA GLY A 218 9.35 -8.19 15.62
C GLY A 218 9.78 -9.36 14.72
N THR A 219 8.96 -9.81 13.78
CA THR A 219 9.36 -10.83 12.81
C THR A 219 10.45 -10.29 11.88
N LYS A 220 11.49 -11.11 11.66
CA LYS A 220 12.52 -10.88 10.65
C LYS A 220 12.42 -11.95 9.57
N LEU A 221 12.17 -11.52 8.33
CA LEU A 221 12.19 -12.38 7.16
C LEU A 221 13.49 -12.16 6.39
N THR A 222 14.13 -13.23 5.93
CA THR A 222 15.34 -13.17 5.10
C THR A 222 15.13 -14.09 3.92
N PHE A 223 15.12 -13.50 2.72
CA PHE A 223 15.06 -14.24 1.47
C PHE A 223 16.50 -14.43 0.97
N GLN A 224 17.00 -15.67 0.99
CA GLN A 224 18.35 -16.05 0.55
C GLN A 224 18.33 -16.63 -0.84
#